data_AF-A0A1S1BTM8-F1
#
_entry.id   AF-A0A1S1BTM8-F1
#
_cell.length_a   1.000
_cell.length_b   1.000
_cell.length_c   1.000
_cell.angle_alpha   90.00
_cell.angle_beta   90.00
_cell.angle_gamma   90.00
#
_symmetry.space_group_name_H-M   'P 1'
#
loop_
_entity.id
_entity.type
_entity.pdbx_description
1 polymer ?
#
loop_
_entity_poly.entity_id
_entity_poly.type
_entity_poly.pdbx_seq_one_letter_code
_entity_poly.pdbx_strand_id
1 'polypeptide(L)'
;MGHLMKGQAHLFAKEKETWLFVAFAAFPLLLLIVRLFNTNFMQLSADPGSMDFMTFFEAVVYVQYNFGLPTIALIYLVAVNVGDEIRNKILYLYKDIPKGKLLSAKHLTLVGVYGLYVLLTFLACLITYYTTLIREDYASGAFIGEVFWTEDALNAVGIFLMSIIIIYLASYLSIHFGNGLTMTIGVLFYLFSLVASGIDFTRFLFPTGFVAFFEKQNAGFVLLLMFLCFFIWIAILRFLAGKAYQKAEY
;
A
#
# COMPACT_ATOMS: atom_id res chain seq x y z
N MET A 1 7.89 8.12 -22.12
CA MET A 1 7.47 7.76 -20.75
C MET A 1 8.41 6.73 -20.12
N GLY A 2 8.66 5.59 -20.77
CA GLY A 2 9.51 4.52 -20.22
C GLY A 2 10.94 4.94 -19.82
N HIS A 3 11.63 5.78 -20.60
CA HIS A 3 12.97 6.27 -20.24
C HIS A 3 12.96 7.16 -18.98
N LEU A 4 11.94 7.99 -18.80
CA LEU A 4 11.77 8.83 -17.61
C LEU A 4 11.48 7.98 -16.37
N MET A 5 10.64 6.95 -16.50
CA MET A 5 10.37 6.00 -15.42
C MET A 5 11.63 5.23 -15.01
N LYS A 6 12.43 4.76 -15.97
CA LYS A 6 13.72 4.09 -15.67
C LYS A 6 14.67 5.02 -14.90
N GLY A 7 14.76 6.29 -15.30
CA GLY A 7 15.57 7.29 -14.60
C GLY A 7 15.10 7.52 -13.16
N GLN A 8 13.80 7.69 -12.94
CA GLN A 8 13.23 7.88 -11.60
C GLN A 8 13.38 6.61 -10.73
N ALA A 9 13.15 5.43 -11.29
CA ALA A 9 13.33 4.16 -10.58
C ALA A 9 14.78 3.96 -10.11
N HIS A 10 15.76 4.33 -10.94
CA HIS A 10 17.18 4.28 -10.57
C HIS A 10 17.53 5.23 -9.43
N LEU A 11 16.92 6.43 -9.42
CA LEU A 11 17.10 7.39 -8.32
C LEU A 11 16.52 6.83 -7.02
N PHE A 12 15.27 6.35 -7.06
CA PHE A 12 14.58 5.85 -5.88
C PHE A 12 15.27 4.61 -5.31
N ALA A 13 15.84 3.75 -6.16
CA ALA A 13 16.61 2.58 -5.73
C ALA A 13 17.88 2.94 -4.94
N LYS A 14 18.39 4.17 -5.06
CA LYS A 14 19.54 4.65 -4.28
C LYS A 14 19.15 5.29 -2.95
N GLU A 15 17.88 5.63 -2.78
CA GLU A 15 17.39 6.31 -1.58
C GLU A 15 17.20 5.33 -0.43
N LYS A 16 17.62 5.75 0.77
CA LYS A 16 17.54 4.91 1.98
C LYS A 16 16.09 4.69 2.41
N GLU A 17 15.24 5.66 2.12
CA GLU A 17 13.81 5.70 2.39
C GLU A 17 13.07 4.59 1.63
N THR A 18 13.48 4.33 0.38
CA THR A 18 12.93 3.22 -0.43
C THR A 18 13.25 1.88 0.23
N TRP A 19 14.50 1.69 0.65
CA TRP A 19 14.92 0.45 1.31
C TRP A 19 14.32 0.29 2.70
N LEU A 20 14.11 1.39 3.44
CA LEU A 20 13.40 1.38 4.71
C LEU A 20 11.96 0.89 4.52
N PHE A 21 11.23 1.42 3.52
CA PHE A 21 9.88 0.97 3.21
C PHE A 21 9.87 -0.50 2.77
N VAL A 22 10.75 -0.87 1.83
CA VAL A 22 10.84 -2.24 1.30
C VAL A 22 11.26 -3.25 2.38
N ALA A 23 12.04 -2.87 3.39
CA ALA A 23 12.43 -3.76 4.48
C ALA A 23 11.23 -4.33 5.25
N PHE A 24 10.11 -3.60 5.33
CA PHE A 24 8.89 -4.11 5.95
C PHE A 24 8.27 -5.29 5.20
N ALA A 25 8.64 -5.52 3.93
CA ALA A 25 8.22 -6.70 3.18
C ALA A 25 8.75 -8.01 3.79
N ALA A 26 9.83 -7.95 4.57
CA ALA A 26 10.36 -9.09 5.31
C ALA A 26 9.56 -9.45 6.57
N PHE A 27 8.50 -8.70 6.91
CA PHE A 27 7.65 -8.95 8.08
C PHE A 27 7.20 -10.42 8.24
N PRO A 28 6.76 -11.14 7.19
CA PRO A 28 6.34 -12.54 7.32
C PRO A 28 7.47 -13.48 7.72
N LEU A 29 8.72 -13.13 7.44
CA LEU A 29 9.89 -13.92 7.83
C LEU A 29 10.16 -13.82 9.33
N LEU A 30 9.64 -12.79 10.01
CA LEU A 30 9.76 -12.69 11.47
C LEU A 30 9.11 -13.88 12.17
N LEU A 31 8.06 -14.48 11.59
CA LEU A 31 7.44 -15.69 12.12
C LEU A 31 8.43 -16.86 12.26
N LEU A 32 9.42 -16.94 11.37
CA LEU A 32 10.47 -17.97 11.44
C LEU A 32 11.34 -17.79 12.70
N ILE A 33 11.63 -16.54 13.05
CA ILE A 33 12.47 -16.18 14.19
C ILE A 33 11.67 -16.26 15.48
N VAL A 34 10.44 -15.73 15.47
CA VAL A 34 9.55 -15.66 16.62
C VAL A 34 9.22 -17.07 17.13
N ARG A 35 9.12 -18.08 16.27
CA ARG A 35 8.99 -19.49 16.71
C ARG A 35 10.14 -20.00 17.59
N LEU A 36 11.32 -19.39 17.52
CA LEU A 36 12.44 -19.74 18.41
C LEU A 36 12.23 -19.21 19.83
N PHE A 37 11.30 -18.27 20.01
CA PHE A 37 10.98 -17.64 21.28
C PHE A 37 9.51 -17.95 21.62
N ASN A 38 9.23 -18.61 22.75
CA ASN A 38 7.87 -18.86 23.24
C ASN A 38 7.16 -17.53 23.59
N THR A 39 6.70 -16.81 22.58
CA THR A 39 6.11 -15.48 22.69
C THR A 39 4.71 -15.48 22.10
N ASN A 40 3.85 -14.58 22.60
CA ASN A 40 2.49 -14.40 22.10
C ASN A 40 2.44 -13.53 20.83
N PHE A 41 3.56 -13.35 20.14
CA PHE A 41 3.65 -12.48 18.98
C PHE A 41 3.22 -13.24 17.72
N MET A 42 2.17 -12.75 17.04
CA MET A 42 1.56 -13.38 15.87
C MET A 42 1.20 -14.87 16.05
N GLN A 43 0.38 -15.18 17.07
CA GLN A 43 -0.28 -16.50 17.12
C GLN A 43 -1.35 -16.55 16.03
N LEU A 44 -1.11 -17.40 15.03
CA LEU A 44 -2.10 -17.74 14.02
C LEU A 44 -2.98 -18.85 14.61
N SER A 45 -4.27 -18.60 14.70
CA SER A 45 -5.29 -19.59 15.05
C SER A 45 -6.29 -19.65 13.92
N ALA A 46 -6.44 -20.83 13.31
CA ALA A 46 -7.44 -21.10 12.30
C ALA A 46 -7.94 -22.53 12.49
N ASP A 47 -9.09 -22.83 11.90
CA ASP A 47 -9.65 -24.18 11.96
C ASP A 47 -8.71 -25.18 11.26
N PRO A 48 -8.66 -26.45 11.72
CA PRO A 48 -7.80 -27.47 11.12
C PRO A 48 -7.96 -27.57 9.60
N GLY A 49 -6.85 -27.50 8.87
CA GLY A 49 -6.82 -27.53 7.41
C GLY A 49 -7.52 -26.38 6.68
N SER A 50 -7.89 -25.28 7.34
CA SER A 50 -8.62 -24.18 6.70
C SER A 50 -7.73 -23.12 6.05
N MET A 51 -6.47 -22.99 6.48
CA MET A 51 -5.59 -21.91 6.02
C MET A 51 -4.75 -22.33 4.82
N ASP A 52 -5.16 -21.88 3.62
CA ASP A 52 -4.34 -21.92 2.42
C ASP A 52 -3.32 -20.77 2.36
N PHE A 53 -2.39 -20.85 1.41
CA PHE A 53 -1.34 -19.84 1.25
C PHE A 53 -1.90 -18.44 0.93
N MET A 54 -2.94 -18.33 0.10
CA MET A 54 -3.53 -17.02 -0.24
C MET A 54 -4.23 -16.40 0.96
N THR A 55 -4.98 -17.18 1.75
CA THR A 55 -5.57 -16.71 3.01
C THR A 55 -4.48 -16.19 3.97
N PHE A 56 -3.35 -16.91 4.08
CA PHE A 56 -2.22 -16.44 4.87
C PHE A 56 -1.61 -15.14 4.34
N PHE A 57 -1.44 -15.02 3.02
CA PHE A 57 -0.94 -13.78 2.40
C PHE A 57 -1.88 -12.60 2.65
N GLU A 58 -3.19 -12.78 2.49
CA GLU A 58 -4.22 -11.77 2.74
C GLU A 58 -4.21 -11.31 4.21
N ALA A 59 -4.10 -12.25 5.15
CA ALA A 59 -3.96 -11.95 6.57
C ALA A 59 -2.69 -11.14 6.88
N VAL A 60 -1.56 -11.48 6.25
CA VAL A 60 -0.31 -10.70 6.38
C VAL A 60 -0.47 -9.29 5.85
N VAL A 61 -1.09 -9.11 4.68
CA VAL A 61 -1.36 -7.78 4.10
C VAL A 61 -2.21 -6.96 5.05
N TYR A 62 -3.25 -7.56 5.63
CA TYR A 62 -4.10 -6.93 6.63
C TYR A 62 -3.32 -6.51 7.88
N VAL A 63 -2.49 -7.40 8.44
CA VAL A 63 -1.68 -7.10 9.63
C VAL A 63 -0.66 -6.00 9.35
N GLN A 64 0.08 -6.08 8.24
CA GLN A 64 1.04 -5.05 7.84
C GLN A 64 0.39 -3.69 7.65
N TYR A 65 -0.81 -3.67 7.03
CA TYR A 65 -1.58 -2.44 6.89
C TYR A 65 -1.93 -1.88 8.26
N ASN A 66 -2.61 -2.65 9.12
CA ASN A 66 -3.06 -2.20 10.45
C ASN A 66 -1.91 -1.82 11.41
N PHE A 67 -0.75 -2.47 11.28
CA PHE A 67 0.45 -2.10 12.04
C PHE A 67 0.93 -0.67 11.76
N GLY A 68 0.58 -0.11 10.61
CA GLY A 68 0.75 1.30 10.26
C GLY A 68 2.17 1.72 9.89
N LEU A 69 3.21 1.10 10.44
CA LEU A 69 4.61 1.47 10.13
C LEU A 69 4.95 1.40 8.63
N PRO A 70 4.55 0.37 7.86
CA PRO A 70 4.82 0.33 6.42
C PRO A 70 4.13 1.49 5.69
N THR A 71 2.89 1.81 6.06
CA THR A 71 2.13 2.92 5.49
C THR A 71 2.74 4.28 5.82
N ILE A 72 3.23 4.47 7.05
CA ILE A 72 3.94 5.69 7.47
C ILE A 72 5.23 5.85 6.68
N ALA A 73 6.01 4.77 6.53
CA ALA A 73 7.23 4.78 5.73
C ALA A 73 6.93 5.09 4.25
N LEU A 74 5.83 4.58 3.70
CA LEU A 74 5.37 4.92 2.35
C LEU A 74 5.03 6.41 2.21
N ILE A 75 4.29 6.98 3.17
CA ILE A 75 3.96 8.42 3.16
C ILE A 75 5.23 9.27 3.20
N TYR A 76 6.18 8.89 4.06
CA TYR A 76 7.46 9.58 4.18
C TYR A 76 8.28 9.51 2.88
N LEU A 77 8.37 8.32 2.26
CA LEU A 77 9.03 8.12 0.97
C LEU A 77 8.47 9.07 -0.10
N VAL A 78 7.14 9.18 -0.18
CA VAL A 78 6.47 10.09 -1.13
C VAL A 78 6.79 11.56 -0.81
N ALA A 79 6.78 11.94 0.46
CA ALA A 79 7.02 13.32 0.89
C ALA A 79 8.41 13.81 0.50
N VAL A 80 9.44 12.97 0.66
CA VAL A 80 10.82 13.26 0.24
C VAL A 80 10.93 13.31 -1.28
N ASN A 81 10.42 12.30 -1.99
CA ASN A 81 10.60 12.16 -3.44
C ASN A 81 9.84 13.18 -4.30
N VAL A 82 8.83 13.83 -3.72
CA VAL A 82 8.02 14.85 -4.41
C VAL A 82 8.24 16.22 -3.78
N GLY A 83 8.09 16.33 -2.45
CA GLY A 83 8.13 17.60 -1.75
C GLY A 83 9.55 18.17 -1.61
N ASP A 84 10.54 17.35 -1.25
CA ASP A 84 11.91 17.86 -1.05
C ASP A 84 12.56 18.28 -2.36
N GLU A 85 12.23 17.62 -3.48
CA GLU A 85 12.72 18.06 -4.77
C GLU A 85 12.24 19.48 -5.15
N ILE A 86 11.00 19.81 -4.79
CA ILE A 86 10.47 21.17 -5.00
C ILE A 86 11.16 22.15 -4.06
N ARG A 87 11.24 21.84 -2.76
CA ARG A 87 11.82 22.73 -1.75
C ARG A 87 13.31 22.99 -1.97
N ASN A 88 14.04 21.97 -2.39
CA ASN A 88 15.47 22.05 -2.65
C ASN A 88 15.80 22.55 -4.07
N LYS A 89 14.80 23.00 -4.85
CA LYS A 89 14.95 23.49 -6.23
C LYS A 89 15.64 22.48 -7.16
N ILE A 90 15.52 21.20 -6.84
CA ILE A 90 16.01 20.10 -7.69
C ILE A 90 15.16 20.05 -8.97
N LEU A 91 13.92 20.54 -8.92
CA LEU A 91 13.05 20.68 -10.08
C LEU A 91 13.71 21.46 -11.24
N TYR A 92 14.60 22.41 -10.95
CA TYR A 92 15.39 23.14 -11.95
C TYR A 92 16.19 22.20 -12.89
N LEU A 93 16.71 21.10 -12.36
CA LEU A 93 17.47 20.11 -13.14
C LEU A 93 16.62 19.39 -14.19
N TYR A 94 15.29 19.46 -14.06
CA TYR A 94 14.32 18.86 -14.96
C TYR A 94 13.58 19.88 -15.83
N LYS A 95 14.11 21.11 -15.98
CA LYS A 95 13.46 22.21 -16.70
C LYS A 95 13.00 21.88 -18.14
N ASP A 96 13.70 20.97 -18.80
CA ASP A 96 13.41 20.57 -20.18
C ASP A 96 12.30 19.51 -20.28
N ILE A 97 11.84 18.97 -19.13
CA ILE A 97 10.79 17.95 -19.06
C ILE A 97 9.47 18.60 -18.65
N PRO A 98 8.36 18.37 -19.37
CA PRO A 98 7.06 18.88 -18.97
C PRO A 98 6.68 18.40 -17.57
N LYS A 99 6.42 19.34 -16.65
CA LYS A 99 6.11 19.08 -15.22
C LYS A 99 5.03 18.01 -15.01
N GLY A 100 3.98 18.00 -15.83
CA GLY A 100 2.92 16.98 -15.75
C GLY A 100 3.38 15.56 -16.11
N LYS A 101 4.32 15.43 -17.06
CA LYS A 101 4.94 14.14 -17.40
C LYS A 101 5.89 13.68 -16.30
N LEU A 102 6.65 14.61 -15.71
CA LEU A 102 7.53 14.33 -14.58
C LEU A 102 6.74 13.82 -13.37
N LEU A 103 5.69 14.54 -12.96
CA LEU A 103 4.84 14.13 -11.84
C LEU A 103 4.18 12.76 -12.09
N SER A 104 3.65 12.53 -13.30
CA SER A 104 3.06 11.23 -13.65
C SER A 104 4.11 10.11 -13.63
N ALA A 105 5.36 10.38 -14.04
CA ALA A 105 6.44 9.40 -13.95
C ALA A 105 6.82 9.09 -12.49
N LYS A 106 6.82 10.09 -11.62
CA LYS A 106 7.01 9.92 -10.17
C LYS A 106 5.91 9.06 -9.56
N HIS A 107 4.63 9.37 -9.81
CA HIS A 107 3.51 8.54 -9.33
C HIS A 107 3.64 7.10 -9.78
N LEU A 108 3.92 6.85 -11.07
CA LEU A 108 4.11 5.49 -11.57
C LEU A 108 5.31 4.78 -10.93
N THR A 109 6.39 5.50 -10.63
CA THR A 109 7.55 4.94 -9.95
C THR A 109 7.25 4.59 -8.50
N LEU A 110 6.55 5.48 -7.77
CA LEU A 110 6.10 5.23 -6.39
C LEU A 110 5.13 4.04 -6.32
N VAL A 111 4.19 3.95 -7.25
CA VAL A 111 3.29 2.78 -7.38
C VAL A 111 4.08 1.53 -7.73
N GLY A 112 5.13 1.63 -8.56
CA GLY A 112 6.04 0.54 -8.86
C GLY A 112 6.83 0.05 -7.63
N VAL A 113 7.32 0.97 -6.79
CA VAL A 113 7.99 0.64 -5.52
C VAL A 113 7.01 -0.06 -4.57
N TYR A 114 5.77 0.41 -4.48
CA TYR A 114 4.72 -0.28 -3.73
C TYR A 114 4.45 -1.69 -4.28
N GLY A 115 4.37 -1.84 -5.61
CA GLY A 115 4.24 -3.15 -6.26
C GLY A 115 5.40 -4.10 -5.95
N LEU A 116 6.64 -3.58 -5.91
CA LEU A 116 7.82 -4.34 -5.49
C LEU A 116 7.72 -4.77 -4.02
N TYR A 117 7.27 -3.88 -3.13
CA TYR A 117 7.01 -4.21 -1.72
C TYR A 117 5.99 -5.35 -1.62
N VAL A 118 4.85 -5.28 -2.32
CA VAL A 118 3.83 -6.34 -2.32
C VAL A 118 4.39 -7.65 -2.86
N LEU A 119 5.17 -7.62 -3.94
CA LEU A 119 5.82 -8.80 -4.51
C LEU A 119 6.80 -9.44 -3.53
N LEU A 120 7.61 -8.64 -2.85
CA LEU A 120 8.57 -9.15 -1.87
C LEU A 120 7.85 -9.71 -0.63
N THR A 121 6.76 -9.08 -0.17
CA THR A 121 5.90 -9.62 0.88
C THR A 121 5.31 -10.96 0.46
N PHE A 122 4.84 -11.07 -0.78
CA PHE A 122 4.30 -12.31 -1.32
C PHE A 122 5.35 -13.43 -1.32
N LEU A 123 6.58 -13.15 -1.78
CA LEU A 123 7.70 -14.10 -1.75
C LEU A 123 8.09 -14.48 -0.31
N ALA A 124 8.11 -13.52 0.61
CA ALA A 124 8.36 -13.76 2.02
C ALA A 124 7.29 -14.67 2.63
N CYS A 125 6.01 -14.42 2.33
CA CYS A 125 4.91 -15.29 2.74
C CYS A 125 5.06 -16.70 2.17
N LEU A 126 5.46 -16.82 0.89
CA LEU A 126 5.61 -18.12 0.24
C LEU A 126 6.70 -18.95 0.91
N ILE A 127 7.82 -18.31 1.25
CA ILE A 127 8.89 -18.94 2.03
C ILE A 127 8.35 -19.36 3.40
N THR A 128 7.74 -18.45 4.17
CA THR A 128 7.25 -18.75 5.52
C THR A 128 6.21 -19.87 5.52
N TYR A 129 5.24 -19.83 4.59
CA TYR A 129 4.14 -20.78 4.54
C TYR A 129 4.62 -22.21 4.29
N TYR A 130 5.39 -22.42 3.21
CA TYR A 130 5.81 -23.76 2.81
C TYR A 130 6.99 -24.32 3.63
N THR A 131 7.72 -23.48 4.36
CA THR A 131 8.81 -23.97 5.23
C THR A 131 8.35 -24.27 6.66
N THR A 132 7.42 -23.47 7.18
CA THR A 132 7.00 -23.56 8.59
C THR A 132 5.52 -23.83 8.79
N LEU A 133 4.63 -23.05 8.18
CA LEU A 133 3.19 -23.15 8.48
C LEU A 133 2.58 -24.46 8.00
N ILE A 134 3.05 -25.04 6.89
CA ILE A 134 2.55 -26.33 6.38
C ILE A 134 2.68 -27.50 7.37
N ARG A 135 3.48 -27.35 8.43
CA ARG A 135 3.65 -28.37 9.47
C ARG A 135 2.64 -28.25 10.61
N GLU A 136 1.81 -27.21 10.60
CA GLU A 136 0.79 -26.96 11.60
C GLU A 136 -0.55 -27.56 11.19
N ASP A 137 -1.35 -27.95 12.19
CA ASP A 137 -2.63 -28.63 12.00
C ASP A 137 -3.67 -27.78 11.24
N TYR A 138 -3.55 -26.46 11.28
CA TYR A 138 -4.46 -25.52 10.60
C TYR A 138 -4.10 -25.26 9.13
N ALA A 139 -2.91 -25.63 8.68
CA ALA A 139 -2.49 -25.37 7.31
C ALA A 139 -3.06 -26.42 6.35
N SER A 140 -3.71 -25.98 5.28
CA SER A 140 -4.25 -26.87 4.26
C SER A 140 -3.16 -27.44 3.33
N GLY A 141 -2.03 -26.74 3.20
CA GLY A 141 -0.97 -27.03 2.24
C GLY A 141 -1.31 -26.63 0.79
N ALA A 142 -2.55 -26.20 0.53
CA ALA A 142 -2.98 -25.72 -0.77
C ALA A 142 -2.46 -24.29 -1.05
N PHE A 143 -2.25 -23.99 -2.33
CA PHE A 143 -1.86 -22.64 -2.75
C PHE A 143 -3.04 -21.67 -2.73
N ILE A 144 -4.20 -22.12 -3.22
CA ILE A 144 -5.48 -21.39 -3.25
C ILE A 144 -6.55 -22.37 -2.76
N GLY A 145 -7.45 -21.92 -1.89
CA GLY A 145 -8.59 -22.68 -1.41
C GLY A 145 -9.70 -22.85 -2.46
N GLU A 146 -10.76 -23.58 -2.09
CA GLU A 146 -11.88 -23.84 -3.00
C GLU A 146 -12.66 -22.58 -3.39
N VAL A 147 -12.69 -21.57 -2.51
CA VAL A 147 -13.36 -20.29 -2.72
C VAL A 147 -12.31 -19.21 -2.94
N PHE A 148 -12.28 -18.65 -4.15
CA PHE A 148 -11.31 -17.62 -4.53
C PHE A 148 -11.62 -16.22 -3.94
N TRP A 149 -12.91 -15.85 -3.90
CA TRP A 149 -13.33 -14.54 -3.39
C TRP A 149 -13.87 -14.68 -1.97
N THR A 150 -13.01 -14.44 -1.00
CA THR A 150 -13.32 -14.36 0.43
C THR A 150 -13.39 -12.90 0.88
N GLU A 151 -13.85 -12.67 2.11
CA GLU A 151 -13.80 -11.35 2.73
C GLU A 151 -12.35 -10.84 2.82
N ASP A 152 -11.42 -11.71 3.20
CA ASP A 152 -9.98 -11.42 3.29
C ASP A 152 -9.37 -11.04 1.93
N ALA A 153 -9.74 -11.73 0.86
CA ALA A 153 -9.31 -11.40 -0.50
C ALA A 153 -9.81 -10.00 -0.92
N LEU A 154 -11.07 -9.69 -0.64
CA LEU A 154 -11.63 -8.35 -0.92
C LEU A 154 -10.97 -7.28 -0.06
N ASN A 155 -10.67 -7.57 1.20
CA ASN A 155 -9.96 -6.65 2.09
C ASN A 155 -8.54 -6.36 1.60
N ALA A 156 -7.80 -7.39 1.19
CA ALA A 156 -6.47 -7.24 0.59
C ALA A 156 -6.50 -6.36 -0.67
N VAL A 157 -7.49 -6.55 -1.56
CA VAL A 157 -7.71 -5.67 -2.72
C VAL A 157 -7.97 -4.23 -2.26
N GLY A 158 -8.81 -4.03 -1.25
CA GLY A 158 -9.12 -2.71 -0.69
C GLY A 158 -7.88 -2.01 -0.15
N ILE A 159 -7.02 -2.74 0.55
CA ILE A 159 -5.74 -2.25 1.09
C ILE A 159 -4.79 -1.84 -0.03
N PHE A 160 -4.68 -2.62 -1.12
CA PHE A 160 -3.86 -2.26 -2.28
C PHE A 160 -4.34 -0.95 -2.92
N LEU A 161 -5.64 -0.83 -3.17
CA LEU A 161 -6.24 0.39 -3.72
C LEU A 161 -6.03 1.59 -2.80
N MET A 162 -6.23 1.40 -1.49
CA MET A 162 -6.08 2.44 -0.48
C MET A 162 -4.63 2.93 -0.37
N SER A 163 -3.66 2.02 -0.42
CA SER A 163 -2.24 2.37 -0.38
C SER A 163 -1.85 3.23 -1.59
N ILE A 164 -2.41 2.94 -2.77
CA ILE A 164 -2.22 3.79 -3.96
C ILE A 164 -2.87 5.17 -3.75
N ILE A 165 -4.08 5.25 -3.19
CA ILE A 165 -4.72 6.55 -2.86
C ILE A 165 -3.81 7.36 -1.91
N ILE A 166 -3.23 6.72 -0.90
CA ILE A 166 -2.30 7.35 0.05
C ILE A 166 -1.07 7.92 -0.66
N ILE A 167 -0.51 7.21 -1.65
CA ILE A 167 0.60 7.74 -2.48
C ILE A 167 0.21 9.05 -3.17
N TYR A 168 -0.96 9.08 -3.81
CA TYR A 168 -1.43 10.27 -4.52
C TYR A 168 -1.76 11.42 -3.56
N LEU A 169 -2.33 11.11 -2.39
CA LEU A 169 -2.63 12.10 -1.35
C LEU A 169 -1.36 12.69 -0.77
N ALA A 170 -0.41 11.86 -0.34
CA ALA A 170 0.87 12.29 0.20
C ALA A 170 1.63 13.13 -0.82
N SER A 171 1.58 12.76 -2.11
CA SER A 171 2.17 13.56 -3.19
C SER A 171 1.53 14.94 -3.28
N TYR A 172 0.20 15.04 -3.30
CA TYR A 172 -0.50 16.33 -3.28
C TYR A 172 -0.10 17.18 -2.06
N LEU A 173 -0.15 16.61 -0.86
CA LEU A 173 0.19 17.30 0.38
C LEU A 173 1.66 17.76 0.41
N SER A 174 2.58 16.96 -0.11
CA SER A 174 4.02 17.28 -0.14
C SER A 174 4.38 18.49 -1.01
N ILE A 175 3.55 18.80 -2.00
CA ILE A 175 3.73 19.98 -2.86
C ILE A 175 3.40 21.27 -2.10
N HIS A 176 2.46 21.21 -1.15
CA HIS A 176 1.97 22.37 -0.41
C HIS A 176 2.63 22.55 0.96
N PHE A 177 3.01 21.45 1.59
CA PHE A 177 3.44 21.42 2.99
C PHE A 177 4.82 20.79 3.13
N GLY A 178 5.53 21.14 4.22
CA GLY A 178 6.78 20.47 4.60
C GLY A 178 6.55 19.01 5.00
N ASN A 179 7.63 18.20 4.97
CA ASN A 179 7.57 16.76 5.26
C ASN A 179 6.80 16.42 6.55
N GLY A 180 7.07 17.14 7.65
CA GLY A 180 6.39 16.89 8.92
C GLY A 180 4.87 17.01 8.83
N LEU A 181 4.36 18.08 8.21
CA LEU A 181 2.93 18.31 8.08
C LEU A 181 2.29 17.37 7.05
N THR A 182 2.98 17.08 5.96
CA THR A 182 2.56 16.06 4.98
C THR A 182 2.38 14.69 5.64
N MET A 183 3.36 14.26 6.44
CA MET A 183 3.27 13.00 7.19
C MET A 183 2.11 13.03 8.17
N THR A 184 1.99 14.06 9.00
CA THR A 184 0.91 14.14 10.00
C THR A 184 -0.47 14.04 9.35
N ILE A 185 -0.75 14.82 8.30
CA ILE A 185 -2.04 14.78 7.61
C ILE A 185 -2.23 13.43 6.90
N GLY A 186 -1.20 12.90 6.25
CA GLY A 186 -1.26 11.60 5.59
C GLY A 186 -1.55 10.45 6.57
N VAL A 187 -0.93 10.46 7.74
CA VAL A 187 -1.15 9.47 8.80
C VAL A 187 -2.55 9.62 9.40
N LEU A 188 -3.02 10.84 9.66
CA LEU A 188 -4.38 11.07 10.12
C LEU A 188 -5.42 10.57 9.10
N PHE A 189 -5.18 10.77 7.80
CA PHE A 189 -6.04 10.25 6.75
C PHE A 189 -6.04 8.71 6.71
N TYR A 190 -4.86 8.10 6.83
CA TYR A 190 -4.72 6.64 6.95
C TYR A 190 -5.47 6.10 8.17
N LEU A 191 -5.27 6.66 9.36
CA LEU A 191 -5.97 6.24 10.58
C LEU A 191 -7.48 6.44 10.47
N PHE A 192 -7.92 7.55 9.88
CA PHE A 192 -9.32 7.78 9.60
C PHE A 192 -9.88 6.70 8.66
N SER A 193 -9.13 6.27 7.65
CA SER A 193 -9.56 5.19 6.75
C SER A 193 -9.75 3.83 7.43
N LEU A 194 -8.99 3.54 8.50
CA LEU A 194 -9.15 2.30 9.27
C LEU A 194 -10.46 2.29 10.04
N VAL A 195 -10.82 3.43 10.66
CA VAL A 195 -12.01 3.55 11.50
C VAL A 195 -13.26 3.79 10.65
N ALA A 196 -13.11 4.44 9.50
CA ALA A 196 -14.21 4.85 8.64
C ALA A 196 -15.02 3.67 8.09
N SER A 197 -14.42 2.49 7.91
CA SER A 197 -15.13 1.27 7.49
C SER A 197 -16.18 0.84 8.52
N GLY A 198 -15.98 1.12 9.80
CA GLY A 198 -16.91 0.77 10.89
C GLY A 198 -18.11 1.71 11.04
N ILE A 199 -18.11 2.87 10.40
CA ILE A 199 -19.17 3.89 10.55
C ILE A 199 -20.03 3.93 9.27
N ASP A 200 -21.35 4.00 9.41
CA ASP A 200 -22.32 3.81 8.31
C ASP A 200 -22.10 4.72 7.10
N PHE A 201 -21.92 6.04 7.32
CA PHE A 201 -21.76 6.97 6.20
C PHE A 201 -20.33 7.00 5.64
N THR A 202 -19.31 6.86 6.50
CA THR A 202 -17.91 7.05 6.09
C THR A 202 -17.33 5.84 5.40
N ARG A 203 -17.94 4.65 5.50
CA ARG A 203 -17.48 3.44 4.80
C ARG A 203 -17.47 3.60 3.27
N PHE A 204 -18.35 4.45 2.73
CA PHE A 204 -18.41 4.73 1.29
C PHE A 204 -17.25 5.60 0.78
N LEU A 205 -16.50 6.23 1.68
CA LEU A 205 -15.37 7.08 1.32
C LEU A 205 -14.13 6.29 0.94
N PHE A 206 -14.01 5.03 1.33
CA PHE A 206 -12.78 4.25 1.16
C PHE A 206 -13.05 2.90 0.49
N PRO A 207 -12.15 2.42 -0.38
CA PRO A 207 -12.28 1.09 -0.98
C PRO A 207 -12.44 -0.03 0.05
N THR A 208 -11.73 0.06 1.18
CA THR A 208 -11.78 -0.91 2.29
C THR A 208 -13.16 -1.00 2.96
N GLY A 209 -13.98 0.05 2.92
CA GLY A 209 -15.30 0.06 3.55
C GLY A 209 -16.38 -0.70 2.78
N PHE A 210 -16.15 -1.04 1.51
CA PHE A 210 -17.12 -1.78 0.70
C PHE A 210 -17.15 -3.28 1.01
N VAL A 211 -16.13 -3.81 1.70
CA VAL A 211 -16.06 -5.21 2.12
C VAL A 211 -17.28 -5.61 2.96
N ALA A 212 -17.81 -4.69 3.78
CA ALA A 212 -19.01 -4.91 4.59
C ALA A 212 -20.29 -5.24 3.79
N PHE A 213 -20.29 -5.05 2.46
CA PHE A 213 -21.42 -5.43 1.60
C PHE A 213 -21.32 -6.85 1.05
N PHE A 214 -20.21 -7.56 1.29
CA PHE A 214 -19.97 -8.89 0.74
C PHE A 214 -20.97 -9.93 1.25
N GLU A 215 -21.39 -9.86 2.52
CA GLU A 215 -22.41 -10.79 3.05
C GLU A 215 -23.76 -10.71 2.31
N LYS A 216 -24.07 -9.57 1.70
CA LYS A 216 -25.38 -9.29 1.07
C LYS A 216 -25.33 -9.23 -0.45
N GLN A 217 -24.13 -9.20 -1.05
CA GLN A 217 -23.94 -8.95 -2.47
C GLN A 217 -22.82 -9.83 -3.04
N ASN A 218 -22.82 -10.04 -4.35
CA ASN A 218 -21.75 -10.79 -5.03
C ASN A 218 -20.41 -10.01 -4.96
N ALA A 219 -19.29 -10.73 -4.80
CA ALA A 219 -17.92 -10.22 -4.89
C ALA A 219 -17.70 -9.27 -6.09
N GLY A 220 -18.23 -9.60 -7.27
CA GLY A 220 -18.07 -8.78 -8.47
C GLY A 220 -18.68 -7.38 -8.34
N PHE A 221 -19.82 -7.27 -7.64
CA PHE A 221 -20.46 -5.98 -7.36
C PHE A 221 -19.66 -5.16 -6.34
N VAL A 222 -19.16 -5.81 -5.28
CA VAL A 222 -18.30 -5.18 -4.28
C VAL A 222 -17.03 -4.63 -4.93
N LEU A 223 -16.35 -5.43 -5.75
CA LEU A 223 -15.16 -5.01 -6.51
C LEU A 223 -15.45 -3.80 -7.40
N LEU A 224 -16.59 -3.78 -8.12
CA LEU A 224 -16.98 -2.65 -8.95
C LEU A 224 -17.04 -1.36 -8.12
N LEU A 225 -17.68 -1.40 -6.95
CA LEU A 225 -17.78 -0.23 -6.07
C LEU A 225 -16.41 0.22 -5.55
N MET A 226 -15.55 -0.72 -5.17
CA MET A 226 -14.19 -0.43 -4.71
C MET A 226 -13.37 0.27 -5.80
N PHE A 227 -13.39 -0.24 -7.03
CA PHE A 227 -12.69 0.36 -8.16
C PHE A 227 -13.28 1.71 -8.55
N LEU A 228 -14.61 1.86 -8.51
CA LEU A 228 -15.27 3.15 -8.77
C LEU A 228 -14.81 4.22 -7.77
N CYS A 229 -14.84 3.90 -6.47
CA CYS A 229 -14.34 4.77 -5.41
C CYS A 229 -12.86 5.13 -5.62
N PHE A 230 -12.03 4.13 -5.93
CA PHE A 230 -10.62 4.31 -6.23
C PHE A 230 -10.39 5.28 -7.41
N PHE A 231 -11.06 5.08 -8.55
CA PHE A 231 -10.88 5.95 -9.70
C PHE A 231 -11.32 7.40 -9.43
N ILE A 232 -12.37 7.61 -8.64
CA ILE A 232 -12.79 8.95 -8.20
C ILE A 232 -11.67 9.63 -7.39
N TRP A 233 -11.12 8.94 -6.38
CA TRP A 233 -10.02 9.47 -5.58
C TRP A 233 -8.80 9.82 -6.42
N ILE A 234 -8.37 8.90 -7.28
CA ILE A 234 -7.19 9.11 -8.13
C ILE A 234 -7.42 10.27 -9.12
N ALA A 235 -8.62 10.38 -9.70
CA ALA A 235 -8.94 11.49 -10.60
C ALA A 235 -8.85 12.85 -9.89
N ILE A 236 -9.45 12.97 -8.70
CA ILE A 236 -9.42 14.20 -7.90
C ILE A 236 -7.99 14.54 -7.49
N LEU A 237 -7.27 13.61 -6.87
CA LEU A 237 -5.92 13.86 -6.35
C LEU A 237 -4.92 14.14 -7.46
N ARG A 238 -4.99 13.42 -8.58
CA ARG A 238 -4.11 13.66 -9.73
C ARG A 238 -4.36 15.04 -10.34
N PHE A 239 -5.62 15.47 -10.43
CA PHE A 239 -5.96 16.80 -10.93
C PHE A 239 -5.45 17.91 -10.00
N LEU A 240 -5.67 17.78 -8.70
CA LEU A 240 -5.21 18.74 -7.69
C LEU A 240 -3.68 18.81 -7.65
N ALA A 241 -3.00 17.67 -7.57
CA ALA A 241 -1.54 17.58 -7.60
C ALA A 241 -0.96 18.16 -8.89
N GLY A 242 -1.56 17.86 -10.05
CA GLY A 242 -1.12 18.40 -11.34
C GLY A 242 -1.19 19.93 -11.39
N LYS A 243 -2.30 20.53 -10.91
CA LYS A 243 -2.45 21.99 -10.83
C LYS A 243 -1.44 22.62 -9.87
N ALA A 244 -1.21 22.00 -8.71
CA ALA A 244 -0.25 22.49 -7.73
C ALA A 244 1.19 22.41 -8.26
N TYR A 245 1.57 21.28 -8.85
CA TYR A 245 2.90 21.02 -9.36
C TYR A 245 3.29 21.92 -10.55
N GLN A 246 2.31 22.33 -11.37
CA GLN A 246 2.56 23.32 -12.42
C GLN A 246 2.96 24.69 -11.88
N LYS A 247 2.38 25.09 -10.73
CA LYS A 247 2.64 26.37 -10.07
C LYS A 247 3.93 26.38 -9.24
N ALA A 248 4.49 25.21 -8.92
CA ALA A 248 5.76 25.12 -8.20
C ALA A 248 6.88 25.81 -8.99
N GLU A 249 7.70 26.64 -8.35
CA GLU A 249 8.84 27.29 -9.00
C GLU A 249 9.91 26.27 -9.43
N TYR A 250 10.71 26.64 -10.44
CA TYR A 250 11.91 25.88 -10.81
C TYR A 250 13.06 26.21 -9.86
#